data_AF-A0A7X8MK26-F1
#
_entry.id   AF-A0A7X8MK26-F1
#
_cell.length_a   1.000
_cell.length_b   1.000
_cell.length_c   1.000
_cell.angle_alpha   90.00
_cell.angle_beta   90.00
_cell.angle_gamma   90.00
#
_symmetry.space_group_name_H-M   'P 1'
#
loop_
_entity.id
_entity.type
_entity.pdbx_description
1 polymer ?
#
loop_
_entity_poly.entity_id
_entity_poly.type
_entity_poly.pdbx_seq_one_letter_code
_entity_poly.pdbx_strand_id
1 'polypeptide(L)'
;MEYLFAHDYRHQLNEVERYFKAGMLKPWPEINTYLNRLEGDTTWDHLSLMTMVFYEHLSIDQRLSTVMAYIFKNLYLAQSIHCGVKDDEEGQEYNQDLQFAILIGDYTFGYIMQLLLENKAEKVLDSLSAMICTISEGLVRKHQQAWNHIREVEEIKAPLYATAFQTAAQLAGGGQESAYYRLGHDIGMAVELLHLGINQQVDKYIHSSFEILSSLKEGNACYGVMMKVINELHDLACNQDHAAVI
;
A
#
# COMPACT_ATOMS: atom_id res chain seq x y z
N MET A 1 -12.07 7.63 -7.59
CA MET A 1 -11.53 9.00 -7.55
C MET A 1 -10.16 8.94 -8.21
N GLU A 2 -9.74 9.94 -8.99
CA GLU A 2 -8.41 9.94 -9.64
C GLU A 2 -7.61 11.14 -9.13
N TYR A 3 -6.37 10.90 -8.69
CA TYR A 3 -5.49 11.96 -8.19
C TYR A 3 -4.82 12.72 -9.35
N LEU A 4 -4.80 14.05 -9.29
CA LEU A 4 -4.12 14.94 -10.22
C LEU A 4 -2.62 14.63 -10.25
N PHE A 5 -1.96 14.46 -9.10
CA PHE A 5 -0.53 14.11 -9.09
C PHE A 5 -0.21 12.76 -9.74
N ALA A 6 -1.19 11.85 -9.89
CA ALA A 6 -0.97 10.55 -10.54
C ALA A 6 -0.58 10.67 -12.02
N HIS A 7 -0.92 11.78 -12.67
CA HIS A 7 -0.58 12.04 -14.06
C HIS A 7 0.94 12.01 -14.31
N ASP A 8 1.73 12.47 -13.34
CA ASP A 8 3.19 12.51 -13.40
C ASP A 8 3.82 11.09 -13.37
N TYR A 9 3.06 10.08 -12.92
CA TYR A 9 3.52 8.70 -12.71
C TYR A 9 2.95 7.69 -13.71
N ARG A 10 2.15 8.14 -14.69
CA ARG A 10 1.43 7.24 -15.60
C ARG A 10 2.37 6.29 -16.36
N HIS A 11 3.56 6.75 -16.75
CA HIS A 11 4.54 5.89 -17.42
C HIS A 11 5.01 4.78 -16.47
N GLN A 12 5.47 5.13 -15.28
CA GLN A 12 5.98 4.21 -14.26
C GLN A 12 4.92 3.20 -13.82
N LEU A 13 3.67 3.64 -13.63
CA LEU A 13 2.54 2.76 -13.32
C LEU A 13 2.31 1.74 -14.44
N ASN A 14 2.38 2.16 -15.70
CA ASN A 14 2.32 1.24 -16.83
C ASN A 14 3.51 0.25 -16.83
N GLU A 15 4.68 0.64 -16.33
CA GLU A 15 5.81 -0.29 -16.18
C GLU A 15 5.55 -1.34 -15.11
N VAL A 16 4.99 -0.95 -13.96
CA VAL A 16 4.55 -1.91 -12.92
C VAL A 16 3.54 -2.88 -13.49
N GLU A 17 2.56 -2.41 -14.27
CA GLU A 17 1.58 -3.33 -14.86
C GLU A 17 2.16 -4.24 -15.94
N ARG A 18 3.19 -3.80 -16.68
CA ARG A 18 3.92 -4.68 -17.59
C ARG A 18 4.68 -5.76 -16.81
N TYR A 19 5.34 -5.40 -15.70
CA TYR A 19 6.02 -6.38 -14.84
C TYR A 19 5.03 -7.36 -14.22
N PHE A 20 3.90 -6.89 -13.73
CA PHE A 20 2.85 -7.74 -13.19
C PHE A 20 2.28 -8.71 -14.22
N LYS A 21 1.98 -8.23 -15.43
CA LYS A 21 1.50 -9.10 -16.51
C LYS A 21 2.54 -10.16 -16.90
N ALA A 22 3.80 -9.77 -17.00
CA ALA A 22 4.87 -10.68 -17.44
C ALA A 22 5.30 -11.68 -16.36
N GLY A 23 5.43 -11.22 -15.11
CA GLY A 23 5.97 -11.99 -13.99
C GLY A 23 4.94 -12.82 -13.24
N MET A 24 3.69 -12.36 -13.15
CA MET A 24 2.65 -13.03 -12.38
C MET A 24 1.50 -13.53 -13.25
N LEU A 25 0.89 -12.64 -14.04
CA LEU A 25 -0.36 -12.99 -14.74
C LEU A 25 -0.16 -14.00 -15.87
N LYS A 26 0.94 -13.89 -16.62
CA LYS A 26 1.23 -14.80 -17.72
C LYS A 26 1.61 -16.20 -17.24
N PRO A 27 2.47 -16.38 -16.21
CA PRO A 27 2.75 -17.71 -15.65
C PRO A 27 1.57 -18.32 -14.90
N TRP A 28 0.72 -17.48 -14.28
CA TRP A 28 -0.41 -17.91 -13.45
C TRP A 28 -1.73 -17.23 -13.88
N PRO A 29 -2.35 -17.66 -14.99
CA PRO A 29 -3.61 -17.08 -15.47
C PRO A 29 -4.77 -17.14 -14.45
N GLU A 30 -4.72 -18.08 -13.51
CA GLU A 30 -5.66 -18.26 -12.40
C GLU A 30 -5.74 -17.00 -11.52
N ILE A 31 -4.69 -16.17 -11.52
CA ILE A 31 -4.65 -14.90 -10.79
C ILE A 31 -5.81 -13.98 -11.19
N ASN A 32 -6.29 -14.05 -12.44
CA ASN A 32 -7.42 -13.25 -12.90
C ASN A 32 -8.66 -13.39 -12.00
N THR A 33 -8.89 -14.57 -11.42
CA THR A 33 -10.05 -14.81 -10.54
C THR A 33 -10.00 -13.96 -9.27
N TYR A 34 -8.79 -13.71 -8.74
CA TYR A 34 -8.58 -12.87 -7.57
C TYR A 34 -8.56 -11.39 -7.93
N LEU A 35 -8.05 -11.03 -9.11
CA LEU A 35 -8.06 -9.64 -9.59
C LEU A 35 -9.49 -9.09 -9.71
N ASN A 36 -10.44 -9.92 -10.14
CA ASN A 36 -11.85 -9.52 -10.21
C ASN A 36 -12.42 -9.13 -8.82
N ARG A 37 -11.87 -9.69 -7.73
CA ARG A 37 -12.29 -9.36 -6.36
C ARG A 37 -11.69 -8.05 -5.85
N LEU A 38 -10.62 -7.60 -6.49
CA LEU A 38 -9.92 -6.35 -6.18
C LEU A 38 -10.40 -5.18 -7.05
N GLU A 39 -11.41 -5.39 -7.90
CA GLU A 39 -12.00 -4.33 -8.70
C GLU A 39 -12.61 -3.25 -7.78
N GLY A 40 -12.05 -2.04 -7.84
CA GLY A 40 -12.45 -0.92 -6.98
C GLY A 40 -11.88 -0.98 -5.56
N ASP A 41 -10.97 -1.90 -5.24
CA ASP A 41 -10.24 -1.85 -3.97
C ASP A 41 -9.23 -0.70 -3.97
N THR A 42 -9.33 0.16 -2.96
CA THR A 42 -8.51 1.38 -2.86
C THR A 42 -7.02 1.08 -2.71
N THR A 43 -6.65 0.05 -1.95
CA THR A 43 -5.24 -0.30 -1.73
C THR A 43 -4.64 -0.85 -3.01
N TRP A 44 -5.36 -1.72 -3.73
CA TRP A 44 -4.95 -2.25 -5.02
C TRP A 44 -4.69 -1.15 -6.05
N ASP A 45 -5.57 -0.16 -6.09
CA ASP A 45 -5.54 0.92 -7.08
C ASP A 45 -4.45 1.97 -6.79
N HIS A 46 -4.15 2.24 -5.51
CA HIS A 46 -3.32 3.40 -5.14
C HIS A 46 -1.98 3.07 -4.49
N LEU A 47 -1.77 1.85 -3.97
CA LEU A 47 -0.54 1.52 -3.23
C LEU A 47 0.71 1.68 -4.10
N SER A 48 0.69 1.23 -5.36
CA SER A 48 1.84 1.39 -6.26
C SER A 48 2.17 2.85 -6.54
N LEU A 49 1.15 3.70 -6.72
CA LEU A 49 1.33 5.13 -6.92
C LEU A 49 1.94 5.79 -5.69
N MET A 50 1.40 5.52 -4.50
CA MET A 50 1.89 6.11 -3.24
C MET A 50 3.33 5.68 -2.95
N THR A 51 3.66 4.41 -3.20
CA THR A 51 5.04 3.93 -3.13
C THR A 51 5.95 4.72 -4.07
N MET A 52 5.58 4.89 -5.34
CA MET A 52 6.42 5.63 -6.30
C MET A 52 6.64 7.09 -5.92
N VAL A 53 5.57 7.78 -5.53
CA VAL A 53 5.61 9.19 -5.11
C VAL A 53 6.57 9.36 -3.95
N PHE A 54 6.52 8.46 -2.96
CA PHE A 54 7.38 8.57 -1.81
C PHE A 54 8.84 8.20 -2.09
N TYR A 55 9.07 7.22 -2.98
CA TYR A 55 10.41 6.89 -3.43
C TYR A 55 11.05 8.06 -4.20
N GLU A 56 10.28 8.80 -5.01
CA GLU A 56 10.75 10.03 -5.65
C GLU A 56 11.07 11.12 -4.61
N HIS A 57 10.24 11.26 -3.57
CA HIS A 57 10.48 12.22 -2.49
C HIS A 57 11.86 12.05 -1.85
N LEU A 58 12.34 10.81 -1.73
CA LEU A 58 13.66 10.48 -1.19
C LEU A 58 14.74 10.31 -2.26
N SER A 59 14.47 10.72 -3.50
CA SER A 59 15.40 10.65 -4.63
C SER A 59 15.94 9.23 -4.90
N ILE A 60 15.13 8.20 -4.64
CA ILE A 60 15.44 6.83 -5.02
C ILE A 60 15.34 6.69 -6.54
N ASP A 61 16.23 5.90 -7.14
CA ASP A 61 16.24 5.70 -8.58
C ASP A 61 14.91 5.10 -9.09
N GLN A 62 14.48 5.55 -10.27
CA GLN A 62 13.19 5.17 -10.86
C GLN A 62 13.05 3.65 -11.05
N ARG A 63 14.14 2.95 -11.37
CA ARG A 63 14.11 1.49 -11.56
C ARG A 63 13.78 0.79 -10.25
N LEU A 64 14.47 1.13 -9.18
CA LEU A 64 14.22 0.58 -7.86
C LEU A 64 12.84 1.00 -7.32
N SER A 65 12.42 2.24 -7.56
CA SER A 65 11.06 2.72 -7.24
C SER A 65 9.98 1.87 -7.90
N THR A 66 10.13 1.58 -9.20
CA THR A 66 9.22 0.70 -9.96
C THR A 66 9.20 -0.72 -9.41
N VAL A 67 10.39 -1.27 -9.09
CA VAL A 67 10.51 -2.62 -8.50
C VAL A 67 9.83 -2.70 -7.14
N MET A 68 10.02 -1.69 -6.28
CA MET A 68 9.40 -1.69 -4.95
C MET A 68 7.89 -1.48 -5.03
N ALA A 69 7.40 -0.60 -5.90
CA ALA A 69 5.96 -0.46 -6.16
C ALA A 69 5.33 -1.76 -6.67
N TYR A 70 6.06 -2.51 -7.51
CA TYR A 70 5.67 -3.84 -7.95
C TYR A 70 5.67 -4.87 -6.80
N ILE A 71 6.67 -4.85 -5.92
CA ILE A 71 6.74 -5.71 -4.73
C ILE A 71 5.54 -5.47 -3.82
N PHE A 72 5.24 -4.21 -3.47
CA PHE A 72 4.10 -3.87 -2.61
C PHE A 72 2.75 -4.27 -3.22
N LYS A 73 2.58 -4.10 -4.54
CA LYS A 73 1.39 -4.57 -5.26
C LYS A 73 1.20 -6.09 -5.11
N ASN A 74 2.27 -6.86 -5.25
CA ASN A 74 2.21 -8.32 -5.12
C ASN A 74 2.07 -8.79 -3.67
N LEU A 75 2.65 -8.09 -2.71
CA LEU A 75 2.42 -8.35 -1.29
C LEU A 75 0.93 -8.21 -0.97
N TYR A 76 0.30 -7.13 -1.45
CA TYR A 76 -1.11 -6.92 -1.25
C TYR A 76 -1.97 -7.97 -1.96
N LEU A 77 -1.60 -8.37 -3.19
CA LEU A 77 -2.28 -9.45 -3.89
C LEU A 77 -2.20 -10.77 -3.12
N ALA A 78 -1.00 -11.18 -2.70
CA ALA A 78 -0.78 -12.43 -1.96
C ALA A 78 -1.62 -12.46 -0.68
N GLN A 79 -1.59 -11.36 0.08
CA GLN A 79 -2.40 -11.20 1.28
C GLN A 79 -3.90 -11.32 0.95
N SER A 80 -4.37 -10.63 -0.09
CA SER A 80 -5.78 -10.64 -0.49
C SER A 80 -6.26 -12.02 -0.95
N ILE A 81 -5.39 -12.80 -1.60
CA ILE A 81 -5.65 -14.20 -1.96
C ILE A 81 -5.81 -15.04 -0.70
N HIS A 82 -4.88 -14.93 0.25
CA HIS A 82 -4.93 -15.67 1.52
C HIS A 82 -6.13 -15.26 2.39
N CYS A 83 -6.50 -13.98 2.41
CA CYS A 83 -7.73 -13.50 3.07
C CYS A 83 -9.02 -14.11 2.49
N GLY A 84 -8.97 -14.61 1.25
CA GLY A 84 -10.10 -15.29 0.62
C GLY A 84 -10.25 -16.75 1.02
N VAL A 85 -9.27 -17.31 1.74
CA VAL A 85 -9.34 -18.64 2.35
C VAL A 85 -10.17 -18.54 3.63
N LYS A 86 -11.11 -19.46 3.77
CA LYS A 86 -12.11 -19.52 4.82
C LYS A 86 -11.80 -20.64 5.81
N ASP A 87 -12.39 -20.54 6.98
CA ASP A 87 -12.42 -21.65 7.95
C ASP A 87 -13.54 -22.66 7.63
N ASP A 88 -13.49 -23.83 8.27
CA ASP A 88 -14.54 -24.86 8.17
C ASP A 88 -15.92 -24.33 8.53
N GLU A 89 -16.00 -23.49 9.56
CA GLU A 89 -17.24 -22.85 10.03
C GLU A 89 -17.81 -21.87 9.01
N GLU A 90 -16.96 -21.29 8.17
CA GLU A 90 -17.31 -20.39 7.07
C GLU A 90 -17.64 -21.14 5.76
N GLY A 91 -17.60 -22.47 5.80
CA GLY A 91 -17.94 -23.36 4.69
C GLY A 91 -16.82 -23.52 3.66
N GLN A 92 -15.57 -23.59 4.11
CA GLN A 92 -14.43 -23.81 3.21
C GLN A 92 -14.58 -25.11 2.40
N GLU A 93 -14.54 -24.97 1.08
CA GLU A 93 -14.51 -26.11 0.17
C GLU A 93 -13.08 -26.60 -0.04
N TYR A 94 -12.83 -27.88 0.21
CA TYR A 94 -11.53 -28.53 0.03
C TYR A 94 -11.32 -28.97 -1.42
N ASN A 95 -11.22 -28.00 -2.32
CA ASN A 95 -11.10 -28.21 -3.75
C ASN A 95 -9.76 -27.67 -4.30
N GLN A 96 -9.58 -27.76 -5.62
CA GLN A 96 -8.36 -27.30 -6.28
C GLN A 96 -8.19 -25.77 -6.17
N ASP A 97 -9.28 -25.01 -6.09
CA ASP A 97 -9.24 -23.55 -5.97
C ASP A 97 -8.64 -23.12 -4.62
N LEU A 98 -8.96 -23.84 -3.54
CA LEU A 98 -8.30 -23.65 -2.24
C LEU A 98 -6.79 -23.90 -2.33
N GLN A 99 -6.39 -25.00 -2.96
CA GLN A 99 -4.97 -25.34 -3.12
C GLN A 99 -4.23 -24.27 -3.92
N PHE A 100 -4.82 -23.79 -5.02
CA PHE A 100 -4.23 -22.71 -5.81
C PHE A 100 -4.14 -21.40 -5.05
N ALA A 101 -5.16 -21.03 -4.27
CA ALA A 101 -5.11 -19.81 -3.46
C ALA A 101 -3.92 -19.82 -2.49
N ILE A 102 -3.76 -20.92 -1.76
CA ILE A 102 -2.64 -21.10 -0.82
C ILE A 102 -1.31 -21.02 -1.57
N LEU A 103 -1.13 -21.83 -2.61
CA LEU A 103 0.14 -21.96 -3.33
C LEU A 103 0.53 -20.70 -4.10
N ILE A 104 -0.41 -19.97 -4.70
CA ILE A 104 -0.13 -18.71 -5.41
C ILE A 104 0.31 -17.64 -4.40
N GLY A 105 -0.37 -17.52 -3.27
CA GLY A 105 0.05 -16.59 -2.21
C GLY A 105 1.46 -16.91 -1.71
N ASP A 106 1.74 -18.17 -1.38
CA ASP A 106 3.05 -18.62 -0.90
C ASP A 106 4.16 -18.42 -1.94
N TYR A 107 3.89 -18.77 -3.20
CA TYR A 107 4.81 -18.54 -4.32
C TYR A 107 5.14 -17.05 -4.45
N THR A 108 4.13 -16.18 -4.32
CA THR A 108 4.29 -14.73 -4.46
C THR A 108 5.26 -14.19 -3.41
N PHE A 109 5.16 -14.63 -2.15
CA PHE A 109 6.13 -14.26 -1.11
C PHE A 109 7.56 -14.70 -1.46
N GLY A 110 7.76 -15.94 -1.92
CA GLY A 110 9.08 -16.42 -2.35
C GLY A 110 9.64 -15.63 -3.53
N TYR A 111 8.79 -15.30 -4.50
CA TYR A 111 9.14 -14.50 -5.66
C TYR A 111 9.54 -13.06 -5.28
N ILE A 112 8.86 -12.44 -4.30
CA ILE A 112 9.26 -11.13 -3.76
C ILE A 112 10.66 -11.18 -3.15
N MET A 113 11.02 -12.25 -2.43
CA MET A 113 12.38 -12.39 -1.89
C MET A 113 13.44 -12.46 -2.99
N GLN A 114 13.13 -13.15 -4.10
CA GLN A 114 13.99 -13.17 -5.28
C GLN A 114 14.15 -11.75 -5.86
N LEU A 115 13.06 -10.99 -6.02
CA LEU A 115 13.10 -9.62 -6.54
C LEU A 115 13.96 -8.69 -5.67
N LEU A 116 13.88 -8.82 -4.33
CA LEU A 116 14.72 -8.04 -3.42
C LEU A 116 16.20 -8.34 -3.63
N LEU A 117 16.59 -9.61 -3.73
CA LEU A 117 17.97 -10.03 -3.95
C LEU A 117 18.51 -9.56 -5.30
N GLU A 118 17.74 -9.72 -6.38
CA GLU A 118 18.12 -9.29 -7.73
C GLU A 118 18.34 -7.77 -7.83
N ASN A 119 17.66 -7.01 -6.96
CA ASN A 119 17.73 -5.55 -6.93
C ASN A 119 18.58 -4.99 -5.78
N LYS A 120 19.29 -5.84 -5.01
CA LYS A 120 20.12 -5.45 -3.87
C LYS A 120 19.36 -4.62 -2.82
N ALA A 121 18.12 -5.02 -2.58
CA ALA A 121 17.19 -4.37 -1.67
C ALA A 121 16.94 -5.17 -0.38
N GLU A 122 17.74 -6.21 -0.11
CA GLU A 122 17.56 -7.15 1.01
C GLU A 122 17.50 -6.48 2.40
N LYS A 123 18.08 -5.29 2.55
CA LYS A 123 18.06 -4.52 3.81
C LYS A 123 16.65 -4.11 4.29
N VAL A 124 15.63 -4.22 3.43
CA VAL A 124 14.23 -3.91 3.80
C VAL A 124 13.45 -5.13 4.30
N LEU A 125 14.06 -6.32 4.30
CA LEU A 125 13.40 -7.59 4.61
C LEU A 125 12.77 -7.60 6.02
N ASP A 126 13.47 -7.05 7.01
CA ASP A 126 12.97 -6.97 8.39
C ASP A 126 11.68 -6.13 8.46
N SER A 127 11.62 -5.02 7.73
CA SER A 127 10.43 -4.17 7.65
C SER A 127 9.26 -4.86 6.94
N LEU A 128 9.53 -5.58 5.85
CA LEU A 128 8.49 -6.33 5.14
C LEU A 128 7.95 -7.49 5.97
N SER A 129 8.81 -8.24 6.66
CA SER A 129 8.38 -9.34 7.52
C SER A 129 7.56 -8.84 8.73
N ALA A 130 7.98 -7.75 9.37
CA ALA A 130 7.22 -7.13 10.46
C ALA A 130 5.83 -6.64 9.99
N MET A 131 5.76 -6.08 8.79
CA MET A 131 4.48 -5.68 8.17
C MET A 131 3.56 -6.88 7.95
N ILE A 132 4.08 -7.97 7.37
CA ILE A 132 3.30 -9.20 7.14
C ILE A 132 2.75 -9.75 8.47
N CYS A 133 3.56 -9.79 9.52
CA CYS A 133 3.12 -10.19 10.86
C CYS A 133 2.00 -9.28 11.38
N THR A 134 2.19 -7.96 11.29
CA THR A 134 1.21 -6.96 11.75
C THR A 134 -0.15 -7.14 11.07
N ILE A 135 -0.15 -7.28 9.74
CA ILE A 135 -1.37 -7.46 8.96
C ILE A 135 -2.02 -8.81 9.29
N SER A 136 -1.22 -9.87 9.39
CA SER A 136 -1.72 -11.22 9.72
C SER A 136 -2.38 -11.25 11.11
N GLU A 137 -1.79 -10.59 12.09
CA GLU A 137 -2.41 -10.43 13.41
C GLU A 137 -3.72 -9.62 13.34
N GLY A 138 -3.75 -8.55 12.54
CA GLY A 138 -4.96 -7.76 12.29
C GLY A 138 -6.09 -8.61 11.70
N LEU A 139 -5.78 -9.48 10.74
CA LEU A 139 -6.74 -10.42 10.16
C LEU A 139 -7.26 -11.43 11.19
N VAL A 140 -6.38 -12.03 12.00
CA VAL A 140 -6.80 -12.94 13.07
C VAL A 140 -7.74 -12.23 14.04
N ARG A 141 -7.44 -10.98 14.43
CA ARG A 141 -8.33 -10.19 15.30
C ARG A 141 -9.66 -9.85 14.62
N LYS A 142 -9.67 -9.61 13.30
CA LYS A 142 -10.88 -9.38 12.49
C LYS A 142 -11.85 -10.56 12.55
N HIS A 143 -11.35 -11.80 12.56
CA HIS A 143 -12.20 -12.98 12.70
C HIS A 143 -12.77 -13.15 14.12
N GLN A 144 -12.08 -12.66 15.15
CA GLN A 144 -12.44 -12.91 16.56
C GLN A 144 -13.27 -11.81 17.23
N GLN A 145 -13.31 -10.60 16.66
CA GLN A 145 -13.85 -9.41 17.32
C GLN A 145 -14.79 -8.63 16.40
N ALA A 146 -15.68 -7.83 16.99
CA ALA A 146 -16.42 -6.83 16.22
C ALA A 146 -15.44 -5.90 15.50
N TRP A 147 -15.56 -5.84 14.18
CA TRP A 147 -14.63 -5.13 13.31
C TRP A 147 -15.34 -4.02 12.55
N ASN A 148 -14.75 -2.83 12.53
CA ASN A 148 -15.26 -1.70 11.76
C ASN A 148 -14.24 -1.31 10.68
N HIS A 149 -14.70 -0.59 9.66
CA HIS A 149 -13.87 -0.23 8.51
C HIS A 149 -12.64 0.61 8.88
N ILE A 150 -12.72 1.48 9.89
CA ILE A 150 -11.57 2.31 10.31
C ILE A 150 -10.47 1.42 10.89
N ARG A 151 -10.84 0.47 11.75
CA ARG A 151 -9.91 -0.50 12.33
C ARG A 151 -9.31 -1.42 11.28
N GLU A 152 -10.08 -1.79 10.27
CA GLU A 152 -9.57 -2.51 9.10
C GLU A 152 -8.50 -1.73 8.37
N VAL A 153 -8.75 -0.44 8.11
CA VAL A 153 -7.74 0.41 7.49
C VAL A 153 -6.49 0.46 8.38
N GLU A 154 -6.64 0.77 9.66
CA GLU A 154 -5.52 0.96 10.59
C GLU A 154 -4.64 -0.30 10.76
N GLU A 155 -5.26 -1.48 10.91
CA GLU A 155 -4.51 -2.70 11.25
C GLU A 155 -4.11 -3.55 10.03
N ILE A 156 -4.75 -3.37 8.87
CA ILE A 156 -4.55 -4.25 7.70
C ILE A 156 -4.04 -3.48 6.48
N LYS A 157 -4.56 -2.26 6.22
CA LYS A 157 -4.25 -1.51 4.99
C LYS A 157 -3.14 -0.48 5.18
N ALA A 158 -3.25 0.40 6.17
CA ALA A 158 -2.27 1.43 6.50
C ALA A 158 -0.85 0.89 6.73
N PRO A 159 -0.62 -0.32 7.30
CA PRO A 159 0.72 -0.88 7.42
C PRO A 159 1.45 -1.05 6.09
N LEU A 160 0.75 -1.31 4.98
CA LEU A 160 1.37 -1.39 3.65
C LEU A 160 2.00 -0.06 3.23
N TYR A 161 1.26 1.04 3.41
CA TYR A 161 1.73 2.39 3.12
C TYR A 161 2.85 2.80 4.08
N ALA A 162 2.67 2.54 5.37
CA ALA A 162 3.68 2.83 6.40
C ALA A 162 5.02 2.14 6.09
N THR A 163 4.98 0.86 5.75
CA THR A 163 6.16 0.09 5.40
C THR A 163 6.73 0.50 4.04
N ALA A 164 5.91 0.85 3.05
CA ALA A 164 6.42 1.44 1.79
C ALA A 164 7.27 2.69 2.04
N PHE A 165 6.83 3.55 2.96
CA PHE A 165 7.58 4.75 3.29
C PHE A 165 8.84 4.44 4.11
N GLN A 166 8.73 3.55 5.09
CA GLN A 166 9.87 3.10 5.88
C GLN A 166 10.97 2.48 5.00
N THR A 167 10.58 1.62 4.06
CA THR A 167 11.53 0.92 3.18
C THR A 167 12.21 1.87 2.20
N ALA A 168 11.53 2.91 1.71
CA ALA A 168 12.17 3.96 0.94
C ALA A 168 13.26 4.68 1.75
N ALA A 169 13.00 4.99 3.02
CA ALA A 169 13.98 5.62 3.93
C ALA A 169 15.20 4.72 4.19
N GLN A 170 14.96 3.43 4.44
CA GLN A 170 16.03 2.43 4.57
C GLN A 170 16.87 2.34 3.29
N LEU A 171 16.22 2.36 2.12
CA LEU A 171 16.87 2.34 0.82
C LEU A 171 17.71 3.60 0.56
N ALA A 172 17.23 4.77 0.95
CA ALA A 172 17.93 6.05 0.84
C ALA A 172 19.14 6.16 1.79
N GLY A 173 19.11 5.44 2.92
CA GLY A 173 20.20 5.46 3.91
C GLY A 173 20.29 6.77 4.71
N GLY A 174 19.24 7.60 4.68
CA GLY A 174 19.21 8.90 5.36
C GLY A 174 18.74 8.87 6.82
N GLY A 175 18.37 7.68 7.34
CA GLY A 175 17.74 7.54 8.66
C GLY A 175 16.28 7.99 8.68
N GLN A 176 15.75 8.24 9.88
CA GLN A 176 14.36 8.70 10.12
C GLN A 176 13.28 7.70 9.70
N GLU A 177 13.61 6.41 9.64
CA GLU A 177 12.70 5.33 9.21
C GLU A 177 11.40 5.32 10.01
N SER A 178 11.47 5.59 11.32
CA SER A 178 10.28 5.66 12.19
C SER A 178 9.39 6.87 11.89
N ALA A 179 9.96 8.01 11.50
CA ALA A 179 9.18 9.17 11.10
C ALA A 179 8.50 8.94 9.76
N TYR A 180 9.21 8.34 8.81
CA TYR A 180 8.63 7.98 7.52
C TYR A 180 7.61 6.85 7.60
N TYR A 181 7.78 5.89 8.51
CA TYR A 181 6.75 4.89 8.82
C TYR A 181 5.45 5.58 9.27
N ARG A 182 5.53 6.53 10.22
CA ARG A 182 4.37 7.28 10.69
C ARG A 182 3.74 8.14 9.59
N LEU A 183 4.56 8.79 8.76
CA LEU A 183 4.07 9.54 7.60
C LEU A 183 3.31 8.64 6.63
N GLY A 184 3.88 7.48 6.28
CA GLY A 184 3.22 6.52 5.40
C GLY A 184 1.93 5.94 5.99
N HIS A 185 1.91 5.71 7.30
CA HIS A 185 0.70 5.31 8.02
C HIS A 185 -0.39 6.36 7.87
N ASP A 186 -0.10 7.63 8.17
CA ASP A 186 -1.09 8.70 8.16
C ASP A 186 -1.59 8.99 6.74
N ILE A 187 -0.70 8.96 5.74
CA ILE A 187 -1.10 9.04 4.32
C ILE A 187 -1.97 7.85 3.93
N GLY A 188 -1.62 6.63 4.34
CA GLY A 188 -2.43 5.43 4.10
C GLY A 188 -3.83 5.54 4.71
N MET A 189 -3.92 6.01 5.96
CA MET A 189 -5.20 6.29 6.63
C MET A 189 -6.01 7.33 5.84
N ALA A 190 -5.40 8.45 5.45
CA ALA A 190 -6.09 9.50 4.70
C ALA A 190 -6.65 9.00 3.36
N VAL A 191 -5.84 8.25 2.59
CA VAL A 191 -6.22 7.70 1.29
C VAL A 191 -7.40 6.74 1.40
N GLU A 192 -7.34 5.78 2.32
CA GLU A 192 -8.37 4.76 2.49
C GLU A 192 -9.66 5.35 3.07
N LEU A 193 -9.56 6.21 4.09
CA LEU A 193 -10.74 6.83 4.71
C LEU A 193 -11.47 7.77 3.75
N LEU A 194 -10.74 8.50 2.90
CA LEU A 194 -11.32 9.33 1.85
C LEU A 194 -12.14 8.49 0.86
N HIS A 195 -11.65 7.32 0.47
CA HIS A 195 -12.37 6.42 -0.44
C HIS A 195 -13.56 5.71 0.23
N LEU A 196 -13.51 5.54 1.56
CA LEU A 196 -14.66 5.09 2.35
C LEU A 196 -15.68 6.20 2.63
N GLY A 197 -15.40 7.46 2.28
CA GLY A 197 -16.25 8.61 2.57
C GLY A 197 -16.28 9.01 4.06
N ILE A 198 -15.26 8.63 4.84
CA ILE A 198 -15.14 8.93 6.28
C ILE A 198 -14.26 10.18 6.47
N ASN A 199 -14.67 11.29 5.86
CA ASN A 199 -13.85 12.51 5.72
C ASN A 199 -13.53 13.21 7.04
N GLN A 200 -14.44 13.13 8.03
CA GLN A 200 -14.25 13.76 9.35
C GLN A 200 -12.96 13.30 10.06
N GLN A 201 -12.44 12.14 9.70
CA GLN A 201 -11.19 11.61 10.26
C GLN A 201 -9.98 11.82 9.35
N VAL A 202 -10.17 12.23 8.10
CA VAL A 202 -9.06 12.43 7.15
C VAL A 202 -8.19 13.61 7.58
N ASP A 203 -8.79 14.72 8.00
CA ASP A 203 -8.07 15.95 8.37
C ASP A 203 -7.02 15.73 9.47
N LYS A 204 -7.29 14.87 10.47
CA LYS A 204 -6.32 14.61 11.55
C LYS A 204 -5.05 13.95 11.01
N TYR A 205 -5.17 13.04 10.04
CA TYR A 205 -4.04 12.33 9.44
C TYR A 205 -3.29 13.21 8.44
N ILE A 206 -4.00 14.07 7.70
CA ILE A 206 -3.39 15.08 6.83
C ILE A 206 -2.57 16.07 7.66
N HIS A 207 -3.14 16.58 8.76
CA HIS A 207 -2.45 17.51 9.64
C HIS A 207 -1.19 16.89 10.26
N SER A 208 -1.30 15.68 10.80
CA SER A 208 -0.15 14.92 11.32
C SER A 208 0.92 14.67 10.25
N SER A 209 0.51 14.32 9.02
CA SER A 209 1.42 14.14 7.88
C SER A 209 2.20 15.43 7.57
N PHE A 210 1.53 16.58 7.62
CA PHE A 210 2.17 17.89 7.42
C PHE A 210 3.19 18.20 8.53
N GLU A 211 2.85 17.96 9.80
CA GLU A 211 3.75 18.17 10.93
C GLU A 211 5.00 17.29 10.84
N ILE A 212 4.81 15.99 10.54
CA ILE A 212 5.92 15.05 10.38
C ILE A 212 6.83 15.50 9.23
N LEU A 213 6.26 15.80 8.06
CA LEU A 213 7.04 16.24 6.89
C LEU A 213 7.80 17.54 7.15
N SER A 214 7.20 18.47 7.90
CA SER A 214 7.83 19.74 8.29
C SER A 214 8.99 19.51 9.27
N SER A 215 8.85 18.56 10.19
CA SER A 215 9.91 18.22 11.16
C SER A 215 11.13 17.54 10.54
N LEU A 216 10.95 16.86 9.40
CA LEU A 216 12.00 16.10 8.71
C LEU A 216 12.92 16.97 7.85
N LYS A 217 12.59 18.25 7.63
CA LYS A 217 13.40 19.17 6.83
C LYS A 217 14.12 20.18 7.72
N GLU A 218 15.45 20.14 7.72
CA GLU A 218 16.29 21.25 8.20
C GLU A 218 16.15 22.45 7.23
N GLY A 219 15.13 23.29 7.43
CA GLY A 219 15.02 24.60 6.78
C GLY A 219 14.47 24.62 5.35
N ASN A 220 13.27 25.20 5.20
CA ASN A 220 12.75 25.89 4.00
C ASN A 220 12.79 25.18 2.63
N ALA A 221 12.19 23.99 2.53
CA ALA A 221 11.70 23.50 1.24
C ALA A 221 10.27 22.95 1.36
N CYS A 222 9.29 23.86 1.38
CA CYS A 222 7.84 23.57 1.45
C CYS A 222 7.24 23.01 0.14
N TYR A 223 8.06 22.65 -0.86
CA TYR A 223 7.63 22.44 -2.25
C TYR A 223 8.11 21.10 -2.85
N GLY A 224 7.83 19.99 -2.17
CA GLY A 224 8.11 18.64 -2.68
C GLY A 224 6.85 17.89 -3.12
N VAL A 225 7.01 16.78 -3.84
CA VAL A 225 5.89 15.95 -4.31
C VAL A 225 4.94 15.52 -3.17
N MET A 226 5.48 15.22 -1.98
CA MET A 226 4.66 14.89 -0.81
C MET A 226 3.76 16.04 -0.33
N MET A 227 4.18 17.29 -0.49
CA MET A 227 3.31 18.41 -0.14
C MET A 227 2.15 18.53 -1.14
N LYS A 228 2.39 18.22 -2.43
CA LYS A 228 1.31 18.14 -3.42
C LYS A 228 0.30 17.07 -3.04
N VAL A 229 0.76 15.88 -2.64
CA VAL A 229 -0.12 14.80 -2.15
C VAL A 229 -0.96 15.24 -0.96
N ILE A 230 -0.32 15.80 0.09
CA ILE A 230 -1.01 16.24 1.31
C ILE A 230 -2.07 17.29 0.98
N ASN A 231 -1.73 18.30 0.17
CA ASN A 231 -2.67 19.36 -0.21
C ASN A 231 -3.84 18.80 -1.04
N GLU A 232 -3.56 17.91 -2.00
CA GLU A 232 -4.60 17.34 -2.84
C GLU A 232 -5.56 16.46 -2.03
N LEU A 233 -5.05 15.62 -1.11
CA LEU A 233 -5.89 14.84 -0.19
C LEU A 233 -6.77 15.73 0.67
N HIS A 234 -6.26 16.88 1.12
CA HIS A 234 -7.01 17.84 1.92
C HIS A 234 -8.13 18.49 1.11
N ASP A 235 -7.82 18.96 -0.09
CA ASP A 235 -8.79 19.57 -0.99
C ASP A 235 -9.92 18.58 -1.34
N LEU A 236 -9.59 17.30 -1.55
CA LEU A 236 -10.58 16.26 -1.83
C LEU A 236 -11.49 15.98 -0.63
N ALA A 237 -10.93 15.89 0.58
CA ALA A 237 -11.71 15.70 1.81
C ALA A 237 -12.68 16.87 2.03
N CYS A 238 -12.20 18.12 1.91
CA CYS A 238 -13.05 19.30 2.03
C CYS A 238 -14.17 19.32 0.97
N ASN A 239 -13.86 19.04 -0.29
CA ASN A 239 -14.86 19.12 -1.37
C ASN A 239 -15.97 18.07 -1.25
N GLN A 240 -15.66 16.86 -0.76
CA GLN A 240 -16.67 15.82 -0.54
C GLN A 240 -17.63 16.17 0.60
N ASP A 241 -17.14 16.81 1.67
CA ASP A 241 -17.99 17.27 2.76
C ASP A 241 -18.99 18.34 2.31
N HIS A 242 -18.61 19.21 1.37
CA HIS A 242 -19.52 20.19 0.78
C HIS A 242 -20.58 19.54 -0.13
N ALA A 243 -20.24 18.45 -0.82
CA ALA A 243 -21.18 17.71 -1.67
C ALA A 243 -22.21 16.87 -0.87
N ALA A 244 -21.87 16.43 0.34
CA ALA A 244 -22.75 15.64 1.21
C ALA A 244 -23.79 16.47 1.98
N VAL A 245 -23.70 17.81 1.94
CA VAL A 245 -24.56 18.75 2.68
C VAL A 245 -25.66 19.37 1.79
N ILE A 246 -25.76 18.98 0.51
CA ILE A 246 -26.77 19.45 -0.45
C ILE A 246 -27.89 18.43 -0.63
#